data_AF-A0A0Q8PZK3-F1
#
_entry.id   AF-A0A0Q8PZK3-F1
#
_cell.length_a   1.000
_cell.length_b   1.000
_cell.length_c   1.000
_cell.angle_alpha   90.00
_cell.angle_beta   90.00
_cell.angle_gamma   90.00
#
_symmetry.space_group_name_H-M   'P 1'
#
loop_
_entity.id
_entity.type
_entity.pdbx_description
1 polymer ?
#
loop_
_entity_poly.entity_id
_entity_poly.type
_entity_poly.pdbx_seq_one_letter_code
_entity_poly.pdbx_strand_id
1 'polypeptide(L)'
;MTERTVTVEEAVVGAINHLHFKRRVDVDGLLLELVLLVHPDGWRPLRAHWWTGKEAYIIGADIAGNFLLRLKDGSVGLWNHDDTEVSAVARSVREFVALIN
;
A
#
# COMPACT_ATOMS: atom_id res chain seq x y z
N MET A 1 -19.02 -25.06 -6.04
CA MET A 1 -17.71 -24.37 -5.93
C MET A 1 -17.75 -23.59 -4.63
N THR A 2 -17.01 -24.03 -3.61
CA THR A 2 -16.88 -23.29 -2.37
C THR A 2 -15.94 -22.12 -2.64
N GLU A 3 -16.47 -20.90 -2.61
CA GLU A 3 -15.71 -19.67 -2.80
C GLU A 3 -14.69 -19.58 -1.66
N ARG A 4 -13.41 -19.80 -1.96
CA ARG A 4 -12.35 -19.78 -0.96
C ARG A 4 -12.03 -18.31 -0.66
N THR A 5 -12.39 -17.85 0.53
CA THR A 5 -12.06 -16.50 1.00
C THR A 5 -10.55 -16.40 1.18
N VAL A 6 -9.87 -15.68 0.27
CA VAL A 6 -8.44 -15.35 0.40
C VAL A 6 -8.27 -14.31 1.52
N THR A 7 -7.29 -14.50 2.40
CA THR A 7 -6.98 -13.53 3.46
C THR A 7 -6.19 -12.34 2.91
N VAL A 8 -6.12 -11.22 3.65
CA VAL A 8 -5.30 -10.06 3.23
C VAL A 8 -3.82 -10.45 3.12
N GLU A 9 -3.35 -11.29 4.03
CA GLU A 9 -1.96 -11.76 4.06
C GLU A 9 -1.62 -12.57 2.81
N GLU A 10 -2.44 -13.58 2.50
CA GLU A 10 -2.27 -14.41 1.29
C GLU A 10 -2.27 -13.54 0.02
N ALA A 11 -3.14 -12.54 -0.04
CA ALA A 11 -3.24 -11.64 -1.18
C ALA A 11 -1.98 -10.76 -1.34
N VAL A 12 -1.47 -10.17 -0.25
CA VAL A 12 -0.25 -9.34 -0.26
C VAL A 12 0.98 -10.17 -0.63
N VAL A 13 1.11 -11.38 -0.09
CA VAL A 13 2.20 -12.30 -0.45
C VAL A 13 2.13 -12.65 -1.94
N GLY A 14 0.93 -12.88 -2.48
CA GLY A 14 0.71 -13.03 -3.91
C GLY A 14 1.20 -11.83 -4.71
N ALA A 15 0.82 -10.61 -4.31
CA ALA A 15 1.21 -9.38 -5.00
C ALA A 15 2.73 -9.12 -4.99
N ILE A 16 3.42 -9.43 -3.89
CA ILE A 16 4.89 -9.33 -3.80
C ILE A 16 5.54 -10.16 -4.92
N ASN A 17 5.07 -11.38 -5.15
CA ASN A 17 5.62 -12.25 -6.21
C ASN A 17 5.33 -11.71 -7.62
N HIS A 18 4.22 -10.99 -7.81
CA HIS A 18 3.84 -10.38 -9.09
C HIS A 18 4.51 -9.03 -9.34
N LEU A 19 5.12 -8.39 -8.34
CA LEU A 19 5.73 -7.07 -8.47
C LEU A 19 6.82 -7.02 -9.56
N HIS A 20 7.50 -8.15 -9.80
CA HIS A 20 8.46 -8.31 -10.90
C HIS A 20 7.84 -8.15 -12.28
N PHE A 21 6.53 -8.40 -12.42
CA PHE A 21 5.80 -8.41 -13.70
C PHE A 21 4.87 -7.20 -13.87
N LYS A 22 4.23 -6.71 -12.81
CA LYS A 22 3.25 -5.62 -12.87
C LYS A 22 3.51 -4.58 -11.79
N ARG A 23 4.46 -3.69 -12.07
CA ARG A 23 4.90 -2.63 -11.16
C ARG A 23 4.17 -1.29 -11.33
N ARG A 24 3.43 -1.10 -12.42
CA ARG A 24 2.76 0.18 -12.76
C ARG A 24 1.24 0.06 -12.67
N VAL A 25 0.62 0.98 -11.93
CA VAL A 25 -0.84 1.07 -11.76
C VAL A 25 -1.27 2.54 -11.83
N ASP A 26 -2.37 2.80 -12.52
CA ASP A 26 -3.03 4.10 -12.53
C ASP A 26 -4.20 4.07 -11.52
N VAL A 27 -4.21 5.03 -10.60
CA VAL A 27 -5.24 5.18 -9.57
C VAL A 27 -5.79 6.60 -9.64
N ASP A 28 -6.95 6.77 -10.28
CA ASP A 28 -7.59 8.08 -10.45
C ASP A 28 -6.66 9.18 -11.00
N GLY A 29 -5.78 8.82 -11.96
CA GLY A 29 -4.79 9.72 -12.55
C GLY A 29 -3.47 9.81 -11.78
N LEU A 30 -3.33 9.10 -10.66
CA LEU A 30 -2.07 8.92 -9.94
C LEU A 30 -1.36 7.67 -10.48
N LEU A 31 -0.29 7.88 -11.24
CA LEU A 31 0.56 6.78 -11.73
C LEU A 31 1.49 6.31 -10.61
N LEU A 32 1.23 5.12 -10.09
CA LEU A 32 2.06 4.44 -9.10
C LEU A 32 3.01 3.47 -9.79
N GLU A 33 4.32 3.65 -9.60
CA GLU A 33 5.33 2.67 -10.02
C GLU A 33 5.99 2.04 -8.79
N LEU A 34 5.46 0.90 -8.36
CA LEU A 34 5.84 0.20 -7.13
C LEU A 34 7.23 -0.44 -7.27
N VAL A 35 8.07 -0.24 -6.25
CA VAL A 35 9.39 -0.88 -6.17
C VAL A 35 9.47 -1.91 -5.05
N LEU A 36 8.65 -1.75 -4.01
CA LEU A 36 8.61 -2.67 -2.89
C LEU A 36 7.23 -2.74 -2.25
N LEU A 37 6.89 -3.92 -1.75
CA LEU A 37 5.82 -4.15 -0.80
C LEU A 37 6.41 -4.82 0.43
N VAL A 38 5.91 -4.46 1.60
CA VAL A 38 6.36 -5.02 2.87
C VAL A 38 5.45 -6.18 3.23
N HIS A 39 6.04 -7.32 3.60
CA HIS A 39 5.30 -8.45 4.14
C HIS A 39 4.46 -8.01 5.36
N PRO A 40 3.22 -8.51 5.56
CA PRO A 40 2.39 -8.11 6.69
C PRO A 40 3.07 -8.19 8.07
N ASP A 41 3.86 -9.24 8.32
CA ASP A 41 4.65 -9.38 9.57
C ASP A 41 5.72 -8.30 9.76
N GLY A 42 6.14 -7.69 8.66
CA GLY A 42 7.11 -6.60 8.62
C GLY A 42 6.49 -5.23 8.76
N TRP A 43 5.15 -5.10 8.77
CA TRP A 43 4.50 -3.81 8.94
C TRP A 43 4.87 -3.22 10.31
N ARG A 44 5.28 -1.95 10.29
CA ARG A 44 5.64 -1.22 11.49
C ARG A 44 4.82 0.07 11.54
N PRO A 45 4.29 0.43 12.71
CA PRO A 45 3.61 1.70 12.87
C PRO A 45 4.62 2.83 12.64
N LEU A 46 4.24 3.78 11.80
CA LEU A 46 5.01 4.98 11.54
C LEU A 46 5.04 5.83 12.81
N ARG A 47 6.23 6.02 13.38
CA ARG A 47 6.46 6.94 14.49
C ARG A 47 7.21 8.14 13.96
N ALA A 48 6.47 9.16 13.56
CA ALA A 48 7.01 10.43 13.10
C ALA A 48 6.49 11.56 14.00
N HIS A 49 7.38 12.44 14.45
CA HIS A 49 7.03 13.59 15.29
C HIS A 49 6.11 14.59 14.58
N TRP A 50 6.17 14.64 13.25
CA TRP A 50 5.31 15.43 12.37
C TRP A 50 3.97 14.73 12.05
N TRP A 51 3.83 13.46 12.44
CA TRP A 51 2.63 12.64 12.19
C TRP A 51 1.88 12.36 13.50
N THR A 52 1.53 13.43 14.21
CA THR A 52 0.90 13.37 15.53
C THR A 52 -0.57 12.94 15.43
N GLY A 53 -0.93 11.89 16.17
CA GLY A 53 -2.33 11.42 16.33
C GLY A 53 -2.87 10.51 15.22
N LYS A 54 -2.07 10.24 14.18
CA LYS A 54 -2.43 9.34 13.07
C LYS A 54 -1.61 8.06 13.18
N GLU A 55 -2.27 6.92 13.34
CA GLU A 55 -1.62 5.62 13.26
C GLU A 55 -1.62 5.16 11.80
N ALA A 56 -0.44 4.94 11.23
CA ALA A 56 -0.28 4.44 9.87
C ALA A 56 0.85 3.41 9.85
N TYR A 57 0.81 2.47 8.90
CA TYR A 57 1.83 1.45 8.72
C TYR A 57 2.43 1.59 7.33
N ILE A 58 3.76 1.61 7.20
CA ILE A 58 4.39 1.54 5.88
C ILE A 58 4.19 0.13 5.33
N ILE A 59 3.55 0.04 4.16
CA ILE A 59 3.26 -1.23 3.49
C ILE A 59 3.95 -1.37 2.13
N GLY A 60 4.58 -0.31 1.64
CA GLY A 60 5.29 -0.32 0.36
C GLY A 60 5.93 1.04 0.04
N ALA A 61 6.58 1.10 -1.11
CA ALA A 61 7.11 2.34 -1.67
C ALA A 61 7.09 2.32 -3.21
N ASP A 62 7.07 3.50 -3.81
CA ASP A 62 7.21 3.70 -5.24
C ASP A 62 8.64 4.09 -5.66
N ILE A 63 8.88 4.18 -6.97
CA ILE A 63 10.18 4.53 -7.56
C ILE A 63 10.62 5.96 -7.25
N ALA A 64 9.68 6.85 -6.91
CA ALA A 64 9.96 8.23 -6.53
C ALA A 64 10.34 8.35 -5.04
N GLY A 65 10.27 7.25 -4.27
CA GLY A 65 10.57 7.25 -2.84
C GLY A 65 9.37 7.62 -1.97
N ASN A 66 8.16 7.67 -2.54
CA ASN A 66 6.93 7.88 -1.77
C ASN A 66 6.54 6.59 -1.05
N PHE A 67 5.92 6.73 0.13
CA PHE A 67 5.50 5.58 0.92
C PHE A 67 4.02 5.28 0.73
N LEU A 68 3.70 4.00 0.53
CA LEU A 68 2.35 3.50 0.70
C LEU A 68 2.09 3.25 2.18
N LEU A 69 1.01 3.84 2.68
CA LEU A 69 0.59 3.78 4.06
C LEU A 69 -0.74 3.05 4.17
N ARG A 70 -0.82 2.04 5.05
CA ARG A 70 -2.09 1.58 5.60
C ARG A 70 -2.50 2.50 6.74
N LEU A 71 -3.59 3.22 6.59
CA LEU A 71 -4.11 4.13 7.60
C LEU A 71 -4.92 3.39 8.67
N LYS A 72 -5.21 4.08 9.78
CA LYS A 72 -5.96 3.53 10.92
C LYS A 72 -7.35 2.99 10.55
N ASP A 73 -8.01 3.59 9.58
CA ASP A 73 -9.31 3.14 9.06
C ASP A 73 -9.21 1.91 8.12
N GLY A 74 -7.99 1.45 7.83
CA GLY A 74 -7.70 0.31 6.97
C GLY A 74 -7.54 0.66 5.48
N SER A 75 -7.75 1.92 5.10
CA SER A 75 -7.50 2.43 3.76
C SER A 75 -6.00 2.47 3.43
N VAL A 76 -5.69 2.58 2.14
CA VAL A 76 -4.33 2.75 1.63
C VAL A 76 -4.21 4.14 1.03
N GLY A 77 -3.17 4.87 1.45
CA GLY A 77 -2.81 6.15 0.86
C GLY A 77 -1.35 6.17 0.43
N LEU A 78 -1.03 7.03 -0.53
CA LEU A 78 0.33 7.36 -0.92
C LEU A 78 0.73 8.65 -0.20
N TRP A 79 1.76 8.57 0.64
CA TRP A 79 2.39 9.76 1.21
C TRP A 79 3.47 10.28 0.27
N ASN A 80 3.22 11.46 -0.32
CA ASN A 80 4.20 12.18 -1.11
C ASN A 80 5.16 12.91 -0.15
N HIS A 81 6.44 12.59 -0.22
CA HIS A 81 7.45 13.17 0.67
C HIS A 81 7.79 14.63 0.33
N ASP A 82 7.58 15.05 -0.92
CA ASP A 82 7.86 16.42 -1.38
C ASP A 82 6.81 17.40 -0.83
N ASP A 83 5.52 17.04 -0.97
CA ASP A 83 4.40 17.93 -0.60
C ASP A 83 3.82 17.62 0.78
N THR A 84 4.30 16.56 1.44
CA THR A 84 3.83 16.07 2.75
C THR A 84 2.35 15.68 2.81
N GLU A 85 1.71 15.51 1.65
CA GLU A 85 0.30 15.14 1.50
C GLU A 85 0.11 13.62 1.40
N VAL A 86 -1.10 13.16 1.77
CA VAL A 86 -1.53 11.78 1.54
C VAL A 86 -2.68 11.75 0.56
N SER A 87 -2.42 11.15 -0.61
CA SER A 87 -3.42 10.87 -1.63
C SER A 87 -4.07 9.52 -1.35
N ALA A 88 -5.40 9.44 -1.47
CA ALA A 88 -6.11 8.18 -1.35
C ALA A 88 -5.73 7.25 -2.53
N VAL A 89 -5.42 5.99 -2.24
CA VAL A 89 -5.07 4.99 -3.25
C VAL A 89 -6.11 3.87 -3.29
N ALA A 90 -6.58 3.41 -2.13
CA ALA A 90 -7.64 2.41 -2.04
C ALA A 90 -8.38 2.53 -0.72
N ARG A 91 -9.63 2.08 -0.66
CA ARG A 91 -10.44 2.05 0.57
C ARG A 91 -10.04 0.90 1.49
N SER A 92 -9.26 -0.07 0.99
CA SER A 92 -8.72 -1.16 1.79
C SER A 92 -7.44 -1.74 1.18
N VAL A 93 -6.66 -2.46 2.00
CA VAL A 93 -5.50 -3.24 1.49
C VAL A 93 -5.91 -4.28 0.45
N ARG A 94 -7.08 -4.91 0.62
CA ARG A 94 -7.60 -5.91 -0.33
C ARG A 94 -7.84 -5.29 -1.71
N GLU A 95 -8.48 -4.13 -1.74
CA GLU A 95 -8.72 -3.38 -2.97
C GLU A 95 -7.40 -2.94 -3.61
N PHE A 96 -6.47 -2.41 -2.82
CA PHE A 96 -5.14 -2.06 -3.31
C PHE A 96 -4.44 -3.25 -3.97
N VAL A 97 -4.41 -4.41 -3.32
CA VAL A 97 -3.82 -5.63 -3.86
C VAL A 97 -4.52 -6.07 -5.16
N ALA A 98 -5.83 -5.89 -5.28
CA ALA A 98 -6.56 -6.21 -6.51
C ALA A 98 -6.21 -5.27 -7.68
N LEU A 99 -5.79 -4.03 -7.41
CA LEU A 99 -5.34 -3.10 -8.46
C LEU A 99 -3.97 -3.48 -9.03
N ILE A 100 -3.10 -4.08 -8.21
CA ILE A 100 -1.69 -4.33 -8.56
C ILE A 100 -1.40 -5.78 -8.99
N ASN A 101 -2.34 -6.71 -8.78
CA ASN A 101 -2.34 -8.04 -9.43
C ASN A 101 -2.91 -7.92 -10.85
#